data_AF-A0AAD3NNM7-F1
#
_entry.id   AF-A0AAD3NNM7-F1
#
_cell.length_a   1.000
_cell.length_b   1.000
_cell.length_c   1.000
_cell.angle_alpha   90.00
_cell.angle_beta   90.00
_cell.angle_gamma   90.00
#
_symmetry.space_group_name_H-M   'P 1'
#
loop_
_entity.id
_entity.type
_entity.pdbx_description
1 polymer ?
#
loop_
_entity_poly.entity_id
_entity_poly.type
_entity_poly.pdbx_seq_one_letter_code
_entity_poly.pdbx_strand_id
1 'polypeptide(L)'
;MVTLQYLWEKEYQVLVFYHHPMALEVPFLWPGQMMPSPWANTTDPEKLVQFLQASVTDRRRKGTFFVSQVVLTPKASTVMKGVASGLRETITERALPGMMQWIRSQRPGESGINIITADFVELGEFISAVITLNYHLDEDDDDAT
;
A
#
# COMPACT_ATOMS: atom_id res chain seq x y z
N MET A 1 -19.84 -2.32 -15.09
CA MET A 1 -19.59 -2.51 -13.64
C MET A 1 -18.52 -3.58 -13.51
N VAL A 2 -17.48 -3.37 -12.72
CA VAL A 2 -16.44 -4.36 -12.51
C VAL A 2 -16.98 -5.45 -11.57
N THR A 3 -17.00 -6.70 -12.02
CA THR A 3 -17.36 -7.88 -11.22
C THR A 3 -16.23 -8.91 -11.26
N LEU A 4 -16.19 -9.83 -10.30
CA LEU A 4 -15.17 -10.88 -10.29
C LEU A 4 -15.30 -11.81 -11.51
N GLN A 5 -16.53 -12.10 -11.92
CA GLN A 5 -16.83 -12.82 -13.16
C GLN A 5 -16.25 -12.09 -14.38
N TYR A 6 -16.49 -10.77 -14.50
CA TYR A 6 -15.92 -9.97 -15.59
C TYR A 6 -14.39 -10.03 -15.60
N LEU A 7 -13.75 -9.94 -14.43
CA LEU A 7 -12.29 -9.99 -14.34
C LEU A 7 -11.74 -11.34 -14.80
N TRP A 8 -12.40 -12.44 -14.43
CA TRP A 8 -12.03 -13.78 -14.87
C TRP A 8 -12.28 -14.03 -16.36
N GLU A 9 -13.42 -13.60 -16.89
CA GLU A 9 -13.74 -13.71 -18.33
C GLU A 9 -12.75 -12.93 -19.21
N LYS A 10 -12.09 -11.92 -18.63
CA LYS A 10 -11.05 -11.13 -19.29
C LYS A 10 -9.63 -11.58 -18.96
N GLU A 11 -9.48 -12.72 -18.27
CA GLU A 11 -8.18 -13.31 -17.90
C GLU A 11 -7.29 -12.37 -17.10
N TYR A 12 -7.87 -11.42 -16.36
CA TYR A 12 -7.10 -10.58 -15.45
C TYR A 12 -6.57 -11.41 -14.28
N GLN A 13 -5.35 -11.10 -13.84
CA GLN A 13 -4.80 -11.67 -12.61
C GLN A 13 -5.48 -11.03 -11.41
N VAL A 14 -6.18 -11.85 -10.61
CA VAL A 14 -6.89 -11.42 -9.41
C VAL A 14 -6.39 -12.22 -8.21
N LEU A 15 -5.95 -11.50 -7.17
CA LEU A 15 -5.63 -12.09 -5.86
C LEU A 15 -6.78 -11.78 -4.90
N VAL A 16 -7.36 -12.81 -4.30
CA VAL A 16 -8.47 -12.67 -3.34
C VAL A 16 -7.98 -13.09 -1.95
N PHE A 17 -7.89 -12.13 -1.03
CA PHE A 17 -7.54 -12.38 0.37
C PHE A 17 -8.79 -12.50 1.23
N TYR A 18 -8.98 -13.63 1.92
CA TYR A 18 -10.18 -13.90 2.69
C TYR A 18 -9.88 -14.22 4.16
N HIS A 19 -10.54 -13.49 5.07
CA HIS A 19 -10.31 -13.55 6.51
C HIS A 19 -11.26 -14.56 7.18
N HIS A 20 -11.24 -15.80 6.67
CA HIS A 20 -11.97 -16.93 7.23
C HIS A 20 -11.14 -18.20 7.06
N PRO A 21 -11.17 -19.16 8.01
CA PRO A 21 -10.39 -20.39 7.91
C PRO A 21 -10.58 -21.18 6.62
N MET A 22 -11.76 -21.10 5.98
CA MET A 22 -12.01 -21.71 4.66
C MET A 22 -11.02 -21.28 3.57
N ALA A 23 -10.35 -20.14 3.70
CA ALA A 23 -9.31 -19.72 2.75
C ALA A 23 -8.14 -20.71 2.68
N LEU A 24 -7.96 -21.57 3.69
CA LEU A 24 -6.96 -22.65 3.67
C LEU A 24 -7.40 -23.86 2.83
N GLU A 25 -8.70 -23.98 2.54
CA GLU A 25 -9.30 -25.13 1.85
C GLU A 25 -9.68 -24.81 0.40
N VAL A 26 -9.75 -23.53 0.04
CA VAL A 26 -10.16 -23.07 -1.31
C VAL A 26 -8.93 -22.61 -2.10
N PRO A 27 -8.53 -23.31 -3.19
CA PRO A 27 -7.24 -23.08 -3.86
C PRO A 27 -6.99 -21.68 -4.44
N PHE A 28 -8.04 -20.93 -4.77
CA PHE A 28 -7.93 -19.59 -5.34
C PHE A 28 -8.05 -18.46 -4.30
N LEU A 29 -8.24 -18.82 -3.03
CA LEU A 29 -8.26 -17.86 -1.93
C LEU A 29 -6.90 -17.83 -1.24
N TRP A 30 -6.41 -16.63 -1.00
CA TRP A 30 -5.30 -16.39 -0.10
C TRP A 30 -5.82 -16.21 1.32
N PRO A 31 -5.24 -16.89 2.31
CA PRO A 31 -5.56 -16.63 3.71
C PRO A 31 -5.26 -15.18 4.09
N GLY A 32 -6.14 -14.53 4.85
CA GLY A 32 -5.96 -13.13 5.25
C GLY A 32 -4.61 -12.84 5.91
N GLN A 33 -4.04 -13.79 6.66
CA GLN A 33 -2.72 -13.64 7.28
C GLN A 33 -1.56 -13.50 6.28
N MET A 34 -1.77 -13.82 5.00
CA MET A 34 -0.76 -13.66 3.94
C MET A 34 -0.57 -12.21 3.53
N MET A 35 -1.49 -11.31 3.88
CA MET A 35 -1.41 -9.88 3.60
C MET A 35 -1.57 -9.08 4.90
N PRO A 36 -0.59 -9.17 5.82
CA PRO A 36 -0.61 -8.32 7.01
C PRO A 36 -0.57 -6.86 6.58
N SER A 37 -1.47 -6.05 7.14
CA SER A 37 -1.66 -4.67 6.73
C SER A 37 -1.61 -3.76 7.96
N PRO A 38 -0.40 -3.50 8.49
CA PRO A 38 -0.24 -2.63 9.65
C PRO A 38 -0.37 -1.15 9.22
N TRP A 39 -0.99 -0.33 10.05
CA TRP A 39 -1.11 1.12 9.83
C TRP A 39 -0.39 1.91 10.93
N ALA A 40 -0.03 3.16 10.65
CA ALA A 40 0.66 4.02 11.61
C ALA A 40 -0.25 4.59 12.72
N ASN A 41 -1.58 4.60 12.50
CA ASN A 41 -2.58 5.18 13.42
C ASN A 41 -2.21 6.61 13.89
N THR A 42 -1.88 7.47 12.93
CA THR A 42 -1.41 8.83 13.20
C THR A 42 -2.02 9.82 12.22
N THR A 43 -2.16 11.07 12.66
CA THR A 43 -2.45 12.24 11.79
C THR A 43 -1.19 13.00 11.42
N ASP A 44 -0.05 12.61 11.99
CA ASP A 44 1.25 13.26 11.83
C ASP A 44 2.00 12.62 10.65
N PRO A 45 2.26 13.38 9.56
CA PRO A 45 2.91 12.86 8.38
C PRO A 45 4.34 12.37 8.60
N GLU A 46 5.09 13.01 9.50
CA GLU A 46 6.48 12.61 9.77
C GLU A 46 6.50 11.23 10.44
N LYS A 47 5.58 11.01 11.38
CA LYS A 47 5.41 9.69 12.03
C LYS A 47 4.95 8.62 11.06
N LEU A 48 4.12 8.98 10.06
CA LEU A 48 3.75 8.07 9.00
C LEU A 48 4.98 7.65 8.18
N VAL A 49 5.79 8.60 7.73
CA VAL A 49 7.01 8.30 6.95
C VAL A 49 8.00 7.46 7.75
N GLN A 50 8.21 7.78 9.03
CA GLN A 50 9.07 6.99 9.93
C GLN A 50 8.56 5.56 10.10
N PHE A 51 7.25 5.39 10.28
CA PHE A 51 6.62 4.07 10.37
C PHE A 51 6.82 3.25 9.08
N LEU A 52 6.66 3.88 7.91
CA LEU A 52 6.85 3.24 6.62
C LEU A 52 8.31 2.81 6.41
N GLN A 53 9.29 3.68 6.70
CA GLN A 53 10.72 3.34 6.64
C GLN A 53 11.09 2.20 7.59
N ALA A 54 10.60 2.26 8.82
CA ALA A 54 10.83 1.20 9.80
C ALA A 54 10.23 -0.13 9.30
N SER A 55 9.03 -0.11 8.71
CA SER A 55 8.35 -1.32 8.22
C SER A 55 9.11 -2.00 7.08
N VAL A 56 9.72 -1.23 6.17
CA VAL A 56 10.55 -1.78 5.08
C VAL A 56 11.83 -2.42 5.65
N THR A 57 12.48 -1.72 6.58
CA THR A 57 13.72 -2.20 7.23
C THR A 57 13.46 -3.46 8.06
N ASP A 58 12.37 -3.46 8.84
CA ASP A 58 11.96 -4.54 9.72
C ASP A 58 11.09 -5.56 8.99
N ARG A 59 11.28 -5.78 7.68
CA ARG A 59 10.56 -6.81 6.93
C ARG A 59 10.94 -8.21 7.43
N ARG A 60 10.32 -8.61 8.55
CA ARG A 60 10.61 -9.82 9.33
C ARG A 60 9.96 -11.08 8.76
N ARG A 61 8.89 -10.93 7.97
CA ARG A 61 8.12 -12.06 7.43
C ARG A 61 8.40 -12.25 5.94
N LYS A 62 9.35 -13.14 5.65
CA LYS A 62 9.49 -13.71 4.31
C LYS A 62 8.31 -14.63 4.02
N GLY A 63 7.85 -14.69 2.76
CA GLY A 63 6.76 -15.56 2.33
C GLY A 63 5.34 -14.99 2.50
N THR A 64 5.18 -13.73 2.89
CA THR A 64 3.90 -13.01 2.86
C THR A 64 3.98 -11.79 1.93
N PHE A 65 2.83 -11.30 1.49
CA PHE A 65 2.73 -10.02 0.80
C PHE A 65 3.15 -8.89 1.74
N PHE A 66 3.91 -7.93 1.22
CA PHE A 66 4.34 -6.77 1.99
C PHE A 66 3.48 -5.57 1.62
N VAL A 67 2.73 -5.07 2.60
CA VAL A 67 1.81 -3.94 2.42
C VAL A 67 2.33 -2.71 3.14
N SER A 68 2.42 -1.60 2.40
CA SER A 68 2.69 -0.27 2.93
C SER A 68 1.39 0.54 2.96
N GLN A 69 0.83 0.73 4.15
CA GLN A 69 -0.35 1.58 4.33
C GLN A 69 0.05 3.05 4.48
N VAL A 70 -0.13 3.81 3.41
CA VAL A 70 0.12 5.25 3.37
C VAL A 70 -1.18 6.01 3.66
N VAL A 71 -1.71 5.81 4.87
CA VAL A 71 -2.99 6.34 5.34
C VAL A 71 -2.77 7.18 6.61
N LEU A 72 -3.32 8.40 6.64
CA LEU A 72 -3.44 9.20 7.86
C LEU A 72 -4.82 8.98 8.46
N THR A 73 -4.87 8.59 9.74
CA THR A 73 -6.14 8.31 10.43
C THR A 73 -6.39 9.40 11.48
N PRO A 74 -7.54 10.11 11.43
CA PRO A 74 -7.95 10.94 12.56
C PRO A 74 -8.11 10.07 13.80
N LYS A 75 -7.68 10.56 14.97
CA LYS A 75 -7.86 9.82 16.24
C LYS A 75 -9.32 9.37 16.38
N ALA A 76 -9.51 8.10 16.76
CA ALA A 76 -10.81 7.41 16.79
C ALA A 76 -11.93 8.11 17.60
N SER A 77 -11.60 9.10 18.44
CA SER A 77 -12.55 9.88 19.22
C SER A 77 -13.32 10.97 18.46
N THR A 78 -12.96 11.28 17.21
CA THR A 78 -13.43 12.53 16.57
C THR A 78 -13.81 12.35 15.10
N VAL A 79 -14.79 11.48 14.81
CA VAL A 79 -15.33 11.37 13.43
C VAL A 79 -16.52 12.31 13.28
N MET A 80 -16.25 13.54 12.84
CA MET A 80 -17.25 14.52 12.38
C MET A 80 -16.94 14.89 10.92
N LYS A 81 -17.96 15.10 10.08
CA LYS A 81 -17.80 15.31 8.62
C LYS A 81 -16.79 16.42 8.22
N GLY A 82 -16.57 17.43 9.07
CA GLY A 82 -15.57 18.49 8.82
C GLY A 82 -14.10 18.06 8.98
N VAL A 83 -13.86 16.89 9.60
CA VAL A 83 -12.49 16.35 9.78
C VAL A 83 -11.97 15.75 8.47
N ALA A 84 -12.83 15.19 7.61
CA ALA A 84 -12.39 14.58 6.35
C ALA A 84 -11.84 15.62 5.36
N SER A 85 -12.48 16.79 5.25
CA SER A 85 -11.97 17.90 4.45
C SER A 85 -10.66 18.45 5.02
N GLY A 86 -10.58 18.65 6.34
CA GLY A 86 -9.35 19.10 7.00
C GLY A 86 -8.21 18.07 6.93
N LEU A 87 -8.54 16.77 6.93
CA LEU A 87 -7.56 15.70 6.75
C LEU A 87 -7.04 15.70 5.32
N ARG A 88 -7.90 15.84 4.31
CA ARG A 88 -7.49 15.96 2.91
C ARG A 88 -6.58 17.17 2.69
N GLU A 89 -6.92 18.31 3.28
CA GLU A 89 -6.10 19.53 3.23
C GLU A 89 -4.75 19.32 3.91
N THR A 90 -4.74 18.77 5.13
CA THR A 90 -3.51 18.42 5.86
C THR A 90 -2.64 17.43 5.08
N ILE A 91 -3.25 16.42 4.46
CA ILE A 91 -2.56 15.46 3.58
C ILE A 91 -1.93 16.21 2.42
N THR A 92 -2.70 17.03 1.70
CA THR A 92 -2.24 17.71 0.49
C THR A 92 -1.11 18.69 0.80
N GLU A 93 -1.21 19.46 1.89
CA GLU A 93 -0.25 20.52 2.21
C GLU A 93 1.01 20.02 2.92
N ARG A 94 0.88 19.02 3.81
CA ARG A 94 1.96 18.63 4.73
C ARG A 94 2.47 17.22 4.51
N ALA A 95 1.58 16.29 4.16
CA ALA A 95 1.94 14.87 4.06
C ALA A 95 2.40 14.46 2.68
N LEU A 96 1.74 14.96 1.64
CA LEU A 96 1.92 14.54 0.27
C LEU A 96 3.38 14.72 -0.19
N PRO A 97 4.09 15.82 0.09
CA PRO A 97 5.50 15.93 -0.31
C PRO A 97 6.38 14.84 0.29
N GLY A 98 6.27 14.60 1.60
CA GLY A 98 7.05 13.57 2.31
C GLY A 98 6.68 12.15 1.88
N MET A 99 5.39 11.89 1.69
CA MET A 99 4.88 10.63 1.14
C MET A 99 5.42 10.37 -0.27
N MET A 100 5.36 11.36 -1.16
CA MET A 100 5.85 11.23 -2.53
C MET A 100 7.37 11.04 -2.57
N GLN A 101 8.11 11.74 -1.71
CA GLN A 101 9.55 11.52 -1.56
C GLN A 101 9.85 10.10 -1.09
N TRP A 102 9.11 9.60 -0.11
CA TRP A 102 9.27 8.23 0.38
C TRP A 102 8.95 7.21 -0.71
N ILE A 103 7.84 7.33 -1.44
CA ILE A 103 7.46 6.42 -2.53
C ILE A 103 8.57 6.36 -3.58
N ARG A 104 9.03 7.52 -4.06
CA ARG A 104 10.07 7.61 -5.10
C ARG A 104 11.44 7.09 -4.64
N SER A 105 11.69 6.98 -3.34
CA SER A 105 12.93 6.40 -2.82
C SER A 105 12.86 4.89 -2.63
N GLN A 106 11.69 4.26 -2.84
CA GLN A 106 11.55 2.82 -2.67
C GLN A 106 12.05 2.08 -3.90
N ARG A 107 12.48 0.84 -3.67
CA ARG A 107 12.65 -0.15 -4.73
C ARG A 107 11.52 -1.19 -4.65
N PRO A 108 11.09 -1.75 -5.77
CA PRO A 108 10.22 -2.93 -5.79
C PRO A 108 10.98 -4.20 -5.36
N GLY A 109 10.27 -5.29 -5.04
CA GLY A 109 10.88 -6.63 -4.90
C GLY A 109 11.10 -7.13 -3.46
N GLU A 110 11.96 -8.14 -3.29
CA GLU A 110 12.13 -8.85 -2.00
C GLU A 110 12.76 -7.97 -0.91
N SER A 111 13.69 -7.10 -1.29
CA SER A 111 14.33 -6.11 -0.40
C SER A 111 13.57 -4.78 -0.31
N GLY A 112 12.49 -4.65 -1.09
CA GLY A 112 11.75 -3.42 -1.28
C GLY A 112 10.29 -3.50 -0.85
N ILE A 113 9.45 -2.74 -1.53
CA ILE A 113 7.99 -2.72 -1.33
C ILE A 113 7.25 -3.57 -2.37
N ASN A 114 5.97 -3.86 -2.12
CA ASN A 114 5.12 -4.62 -3.03
C ASN A 114 3.75 -3.94 -3.21
N ILE A 115 2.90 -3.95 -2.17
CA ILE A 115 1.56 -3.38 -2.24
C ILE A 115 1.54 -2.06 -1.48
N ILE A 116 1.05 -0.99 -2.11
CA ILE A 116 0.75 0.28 -1.44
C ILE A 116 -0.76 0.47 -1.36
N THR A 117 -1.27 0.80 -0.18
CA THR A 117 -2.66 1.23 0.01
C THR A 117 -2.68 2.63 0.60
N ALA A 118 -3.51 3.53 0.08
CA ALA A 118 -3.57 4.91 0.56
C ALA A 118 -4.98 5.49 0.45
N ASP A 119 -5.26 6.49 1.29
CA ASP A 119 -6.45 7.34 1.16
C ASP A 119 -6.11 8.50 0.20
N PHE A 120 -7.06 8.85 -0.68
CA PHE A 120 -6.92 9.95 -1.66
C PHE A 120 -5.79 9.76 -2.69
N VAL A 121 -5.70 8.58 -3.30
CA VAL A 121 -4.72 8.26 -4.37
C VAL A 121 -4.77 9.21 -5.58
N GLU A 122 -5.86 9.97 -5.75
CA GLU A 122 -6.00 10.95 -6.83
C GLU A 122 -5.24 12.26 -6.58
N LEU A 123 -4.59 12.43 -5.42
CA LEU A 123 -3.82 13.63 -5.11
C LEU A 123 -2.42 13.58 -5.74
N GLY A 124 -2.12 14.60 -6.54
CA GLY A 124 -0.82 14.78 -7.18
C GLY A 124 -0.48 13.65 -8.15
N GLU A 125 0.79 13.25 -8.16
CA GLU A 125 1.31 12.21 -9.06
C GLU A 125 1.38 10.83 -8.40
N PHE A 126 0.59 10.59 -7.34
CA PHE A 126 0.68 9.38 -6.52
C PHE A 126 0.60 8.10 -7.38
N ILE A 127 -0.46 7.97 -8.19
CA ILE A 127 -0.68 6.79 -9.03
C ILE A 127 0.48 6.57 -9.99
N SER A 128 0.90 7.62 -10.69
CA SER A 128 2.04 7.57 -11.62
C SER A 128 3.34 7.18 -10.92
N ALA A 129 3.64 7.74 -9.75
CA ALA A 129 4.86 7.42 -9.01
C ALA A 129 4.89 5.96 -8.56
N VAL A 130 3.75 5.42 -8.10
CA VAL A 130 3.65 4.00 -7.73
C VAL A 130 3.81 3.10 -8.96
N ILE A 131 3.20 3.45 -10.09
CA ILE A 131 3.35 2.68 -11.34
C ILE A 131 4.80 2.68 -11.79
N THR A 132 5.48 3.84 -11.76
CA THR A 132 6.88 3.99 -12.18
C THR A 132 7.81 3.04 -11.43
N LEU A 133 7.53 2.73 -10.15
CA LEU A 133 8.36 1.81 -9.38
C LEU A 133 8.49 0.43 -10.02
N ASN A 134 7.49 -0.05 -10.76
CA ASN A 134 7.57 -1.37 -11.39
C ASN A 134 8.63 -1.45 -12.50
N TYR A 135 9.01 -0.32 -13.11
CA TYR A 135 10.04 -0.29 -14.14
C TYR A 135 11.47 -0.28 -13.56
N HIS A 136 11.63 -0.13 -12.24
CA HIS A 136 12.92 -0.29 -11.57
C HIS A 136 13.22 -1.76 -11.20
N LEU A 137 12.28 -2.70 -11.40
CA LEU A 137 12.57 -4.14 -11.28
C LEU A 137 13.49 -4.61 -12.41
N ASP A 138 13.26 -4.08 -13.61
CA ASP A 138 13.92 -4.55 -14.83
C ASP A 138 15.39 -4.09 -14.92
N GLU A 139 15.76 -3.01 -14.21
CA GLU A 139 17.14 -2.46 -14.22
C GLU A 139 18.13 -3.33 -13.42
N ASP A 140 17.69 -4.07 -12.39
CA ASP A 140 18.57 -4.89 -11.54
C ASP A 140 18.83 -6.29 -12.15
N ASP A 141 18.03 -6.76 -13.11
CA ASP A 141 18.22 -8.05 -13.81
C ASP A 141 19.19 -7.94 -15.01
N ASP A 142 19.29 -6.77 -15.67
CA ASP A 142 20.20 -6.54 -16.80
C ASP A 142 21.67 -6.39 -16.37
N ASP A 143 21.95 -5.82 -15.18
CA ASP A 143 23.30 -5.68 -14.62
C ASP A 143 23.88 -6.98 -14.03
N ALA A 144 23.09 -8.06 -14.00
CA ALA A 144 23.48 -9.38 -13.49
C ALA A 144 23.81 -10.41 -14.60
N THR A 145 23.88 -9.99 -15.87
CA THR A 145 24.21 -10.86 -17.03
C THR A 145 25.58 -10.60 -17.65
#